data_AF-A0A2D6R871-F1
#
_entry.id   AF-A0A2D6R871-F1
#
_cell.length_a   1.000
_cell.length_b   1.000
_cell.length_c   1.000
_cell.angle_alpha   90.00
_cell.angle_beta   90.00
_cell.angle_gamma   90.00
#
_symmetry.space_group_name_H-M   'P 1'
#
loop_
_entity.id
_entity.type
_entity.pdbx_description
1 polymer ?
#
loop_
_entity_poly.entity_id
_entity_poly.type
_entity_poly.pdbx_seq_one_letter_code
_entity_poly.pdbx_strand_id
1 'polypeptide(L)' 'MTGRDALMDTALRTPKSGYLYRRLSNAMQDLKIGYDGTVRDASNKVVQFSYGEDGLDVSKTKNGEIDVKQVLRQAGVSK' A
#
# COMPACT_ATOMS: atom_id res chain seq x y z
N MET A 1 22.96 -29.06 -14.42
CA MET A 1 23.17 -27.72 -13.81
C MET A 1 21.87 -27.14 -13.19
N THR A 2 20.96 -27.94 -12.63
CA THR A 2 19.57 -27.47 -12.34
C THR A 2 19.26 -27.17 -10.87
N GLY A 3 19.91 -27.82 -9.90
CA GLY A 3 19.58 -27.63 -8.47
C GLY A 3 20.36 -26.51 -7.77
N ARG A 4 21.66 -26.35 -8.10
CA ARG A 4 22.53 -25.36 -7.47
C ARG A 4 22.15 -23.93 -7.85
N ASP A 5 21.79 -23.70 -9.11
CA ASP A 5 21.41 -22.38 -9.61
C ASP A 5 20.08 -21.91 -9.00
N ALA A 6 19.11 -22.82 -8.81
CA ALA A 6 17.84 -22.50 -8.16
C ALA A 6 17.98 -22.16 -6.67
N LEU A 7 18.87 -22.88 -5.96
CA LEU A 7 19.20 -22.57 -4.56
C LEU A 7 19.96 -21.25 -4.45
N MET A 8 20.90 -21.00 -5.37
CA MET A 8 21.67 -19.77 -5.40
C MET A 8 20.79 -18.56 -5.72
N ASP A 9 19.87 -18.66 -6.66
CA ASP A 9 18.92 -17.59 -6.99
C ASP A 9 17.99 -17.27 -5.81
N THR A 10 17.48 -18.31 -5.14
CA THR A 10 16.66 -18.15 -3.93
C THR A 10 17.44 -17.47 -2.80
N ALA A 11 18.70 -17.87 -2.58
CA ALA A 11 19.56 -17.28 -1.55
C ALA A 11 19.88 -15.80 -1.83
N LEU A 12 19.98 -15.40 -3.11
CA LEU A 12 20.28 -14.03 -3.52
C LEU A 12 19.06 -13.12 -3.59
N ARG A 13 17.85 -13.68 -3.69
CA ARG A 13 16.60 -12.91 -3.76
C ARG A 13 16.32 -12.13 -2.48
N THR A 14 16.46 -12.77 -1.31
CA THR A 14 16.16 -12.19 0.01
C THR A 14 16.98 -10.94 0.36
N PRO A 15 18.32 -10.92 0.26
CA PRO A 15 19.09 -9.72 0.60
C PRO A 15 18.79 -8.56 -0.36
N LYS A 16 18.54 -8.84 -1.65
CA LYS A 16 18.18 -7.82 -2.63
C LYS A 16 16.80 -7.23 -2.36
N SER A 17 15.77 -8.07 -2.18
CA SER A 17 14.42 -7.60 -1.91
C SER A 17 14.33 -6.91 -0.55
N GLY A 18 15.01 -7.41 0.47
CA GLY A 18 15.05 -6.81 1.81
C GLY A 18 15.73 -5.43 1.84
N TYR A 19 16.85 -5.27 1.13
CA TYR A 19 17.51 -3.97 1.04
C TYR A 19 16.66 -2.94 0.29
N LEU A 20 16.02 -3.33 -0.81
CA LEU A 20 15.08 -2.47 -1.54
C LEU A 20 13.90 -2.08 -0.64
N TYR A 21 13.29 -3.05 0.04
CA TYR A 21 12.20 -2.80 0.97
C TYR A 21 12.60 -1.80 2.06
N ARG A 22 13.76 -1.98 2.70
CA ARG A 22 14.24 -1.05 3.74
C ARG A 22 14.40 0.37 3.22
N ARG A 23 14.95 0.52 2.00
CA ARG A 23 15.11 1.84 1.38
C ARG A 23 13.77 2.52 1.12
N LEU A 24 12.80 1.78 0.58
CA LEU A 24 11.45 2.29 0.30
C LEU A 24 10.69 2.61 1.59
N SER A 25 10.74 1.71 2.56
CA SER A 25 10.12 1.88 3.88
C SER A 25 10.61 3.16 4.55
N ASN A 26 11.93 3.36 4.63
CA ASN A 26 12.51 4.56 5.24
C ASN A 26 12.19 5.85 4.45
N ALA A 27 12.03 5.76 3.13
CA ALA A 27 11.68 6.93 2.30
C ALA A 27 10.19 7.32 2.40
N MET A 28 9.31 6.37 2.73
CA MET A 28 7.86 6.57 2.78
C MET A 28 7.31 6.73 4.21
N GLN A 29 8.12 6.48 5.24
CA GLN A 29 7.70 6.47 6.64
C GLN A 29 7.06 7.79 7.12
N ASP A 30 7.48 8.91 6.54
CA ASP A 30 7.08 10.26 6.96
C ASP A 30 5.80 10.74 6.26
N LEU A 31 5.29 9.97 5.28
CA LEU A 31 4.08 10.28 4.54
C LEU A 31 2.83 9.96 5.37
N LYS A 32 1.92 10.93 5.48
CA LYS A 32 0.65 10.79 6.18
C LYS A 32 -0.51 11.42 5.41
N ILE A 33 -1.72 10.91 5.64
CA ILE A 33 -2.95 11.49 5.10
C ILE A 33 -3.42 12.60 6.04
N GLY A 34 -3.61 13.80 5.51
CA GLY A 34 -4.19 14.94 6.21
C GLY A 34 -5.72 14.83 6.30
N TYR A 35 -6.32 15.62 7.19
CA TYR A 35 -7.79 15.67 7.35
C TYR A 35 -8.53 16.13 6.10
N ASP A 36 -7.85 16.83 5.19
CA ASP A 36 -8.35 17.28 3.90
C ASP A 36 -8.23 16.22 2.79
N GLY A 37 -7.77 15.01 3.11
CA GLY A 37 -7.59 13.91 2.15
C GLY A 37 -6.30 13.99 1.33
N THR A 38 -5.45 15.00 1.58
CA THR A 38 -4.15 15.15 0.91
C THR A 38 -3.08 14.27 1.57
N VAL A 39 -2.13 13.75 0.79
CA VAL A 39 -0.95 13.07 1.33
C VAL A 39 0.16 14.10 1.53
N ARG A 40 0.68 14.20 2.75
CA ARG A 40 1.70 15.18 3.14
C ARG A 40 2.90 14.50 3.78
N ASP A 41 4.07 15.08 3.54
CA ASP A 41 5.31 14.72 4.23
C ASP A 41 5.40 15.36 5.63
N ALA A 42 6.38 14.97 6.44
CA ALA A 42 6.64 15.52 7.78
C ALA A 42 6.81 17.05 7.79
N SER A 43 7.30 17.63 6.69
CA SER A 43 7.42 19.08 6.50
C SER A 43 6.11 19.78 6.06
N ASN A 44 4.96 19.09 6.13
CA ASN A 44 3.65 19.54 5.63
C ASN A 44 3.60 19.85 4.13
N LYS A 45 4.59 19.41 3.36
CA LYS A 45 4.57 19.53 1.89
C LYS A 45 3.57 18.53 1.33
N VAL A 46 2.68 18.99 0.45
CA VAL A 46 1.73 18.14 -0.26
C VAL A 46 2.48 17.30 -1.31
N VAL A 47 2.33 15.99 -1.22
CA VAL A 47 2.87 14.99 -2.15
C VAL A 47 1.80 14.53 -3.13
N GLN A 48 0.56 14.34 -2.66
CA GLN A 48 -0.61 14.05 -3.49
C GLN A 48 -1.82 14.87 -3.03
N PHE A 49 -2.62 15.37 -3.97
CA PHE A 49 -3.83 16.14 -3.68
C PHE A 49 -5.01 15.27 -3.23
N SER A 50 -5.06 14.02 -3.68
CA SER A 50 -6.03 13.01 -3.26
C SER A 50 -5.28 11.68 -3.08
N TYR A 51 -5.48 11.02 -1.95
CA TYR A 51 -4.88 9.70 -1.71
C TYR A 51 -5.33 8.70 -2.78
N GLY A 52 -4.39 8.10 -3.52
CA GLY A 52 -4.73 7.10 -4.55
C GLY A 52 -5.55 7.63 -5.74
N GLU A 53 -5.69 8.96 -5.88
CA GLU A 53 -6.57 9.66 -6.83
C GLU A 53 -8.08 9.43 -6.62
N ASP A 54 -8.47 8.33 -5.97
CA ASP A 54 -9.84 7.93 -5.67
C ASP A 54 -10.24 8.15 -4.18
N GLY A 55 -9.28 8.42 -3.30
CA GLY A 55 -9.48 8.56 -1.87
C GLY A 55 -9.80 7.25 -1.16
N LEU A 56 -9.59 6.09 -1.80
CA LEU A 56 -10.04 4.80 -1.29
C LEU A 56 -8.92 4.08 -0.55
N ASP A 57 -9.23 3.65 0.67
CA ASP A 57 -8.36 2.76 1.43
C ASP A 57 -8.40 1.35 0.81
N VAL A 58 -7.28 0.95 0.18
CA VAL A 58 -7.13 -0.36 -0.47
C VAL A 58 -7.48 -1.53 0.43
N SER A 59 -7.29 -1.38 1.75
CA SER A 59 -7.59 -2.41 2.76
C SER A 59 -9.10 -2.62 2.97
N LYS A 60 -9.90 -1.60 2.62
CA LYS A 60 -11.37 -1.60 2.73
C LYS A 60 -12.06 -1.88 1.39
N THR A 61 -11.30 -1.82 0.29
CA THR A 61 -11.78 -2.17 -1.05
C THR A 61 -11.55 -3.64 -1.36
N LYS A 62 -12.33 -4.20 -2.28
CA LYS A 62 -12.16 -5.55 -2.79
C LYS A 62 -11.68 -5.46 -4.23
N ASN A 63 -10.46 -5.94 -4.49
CA ASN A 63 -9.80 -5.79 -5.80
C ASN A 63 -9.71 -4.34 -6.32
N GLY A 64 -9.63 -3.34 -5.43
CA GLY A 64 -9.59 -1.94 -5.83
C GLY A 64 -10.96 -1.32 -6.15
N GLU A 65 -12.06 -2.08 -5.96
CA GLU A 65 -13.41 -1.56 -6.11
C GLU A 65 -14.16 -1.55 -4.77
N ILE A 66 -15.12 -0.63 -4.65
CA ILE A 66 -16.02 -0.56 -3.49
C ILE A 66 -17.12 -1.61 -3.68
N ASP A 67 -17.12 -2.64 -2.83
CA ASP A 67 -18.23 -3.58 -2.77
C ASP A 67 -19.41 -2.95 -2.01
N VAL A 68 -20.27 -2.26 -2.76
CA VAL A 68 -21.46 -1.57 -2.23
C VAL A 68 -22.37 -2.53 -1.47
N LYS A 69 -22.48 -3.80 -1.88
CA LYS A 69 -23.33 -4.79 -1.19
C LYS A 69 -22.77 -5.14 0.18
N GLN A 70 -21.46 -5.27 0.29
CA GLN A 70 -20.81 -5.50 1.58
C GLN A 70 -20.93 -4.29 2.51
N VAL A 71 -20.76 -3.07 1.97
CA VAL A 71 -20.91 -1.83 2.73
C VAL A 71 -22.34 -1.66 3.24
N LEU A 72 -23.34 -1.90 2.38
CA LEU A 72 -24.76 -1.85 2.77
C LEU A 72 -25.11 -2.89 3.85
N ARG A 73 -24.52 -4.10 3.77
CA ARG A 73 -24.66 -5.14 4.80
C ARG A 73 -24.03 -4.73 6.12
N GLN A 74 -22.86 -4.09 6.11
CA GLN A 74 -22.20 -3.57 7.32
C GLN A 74 -22.93 -2.37 7.91
N ALA A 75 -23.51 -1.51 7.08
CA ALA A 75 -24.26 -0.33 7.51
C ALA A 75 -25.65 -0.67 8.08
N GLY A 76 -26.04 -1.95 8.15
CA GLY A 76 -27.33 -2.37 8.70
C GLY A 76 -28.54 -1.95 7.85
N VAL A 77 -28.32 -1.59 6.58
CA VAL A 77 -29.37 -1.15 5.64
C VAL A 77 -30.09 -2.34 4.99
N SER A 78 -29.82 -3.57 5.42
CA SER A 78 -30.55 -4.74 4.93
C SER A 78 -31.89 -4.88 5.64
N LYS A 79 -32.96 -4.61 4.89
CA LYS A 79 -33.99 -5.63 4.73
C LYS A 79 -33.51 -6.69 3.73
#